data_AF-A0A536U659-F1
#
_entry.id   AF-A0A536U659-F1
#
_cell.length_a   1.000
_cell.length_b   1.000
_cell.length_c   1.000
_cell.angle_alpha   90.00
_cell.angle_beta   90.00
_cell.angle_gamma   90.00
#
_symmetry.space_group_name_H-M   'P 1'
#
loop_
_entity.id
_entity.type
_entity.pdbx_description
1 polymer ?
#
loop_
_entity_poly.entity_id
_entity_poly.type
_entity_poly.pdbx_seq_one_letter_code
_entity_poly.pdbx_strand_id
1 'polypeptide(L)'
;MQPLPRSARTDESARTQRPRTSAGNLFACTVKADGTVNCWGDNSRGQLGFGSTALQSLTPVRVSDSGGVDTVSVSAGFRHACCTRPAEPSPIDHNDLIRGSQ
;
A
#
# COMPACT_ATOMS: atom_id res chain seq x y z
N MET A 1 -1.11 -44.42 20.98
CA MET A 1 -0.48 -43.82 19.78
C MET A 1 -1.23 -42.53 19.48
N GLN A 2 -0.65 -41.39 19.85
CA GLN A 2 -1.27 -40.06 19.75
C GLN A 2 -0.81 -39.42 18.42
N PRO A 3 -1.69 -38.83 17.60
CA PRO A 3 -1.26 -38.09 16.42
C PRO A 3 -0.57 -36.78 16.86
N LEU A 4 0.58 -36.49 16.26
CA LEU A 4 1.34 -35.24 16.45
C LEU A 4 0.48 -34.01 16.07
N PRO A 5 0.65 -32.86 16.74
CA PRO A 5 0.01 -31.62 16.31
C PRO A 5 0.51 -31.26 14.91
N ARG A 6 -0.42 -30.96 13.98
CA ARG A 6 -0.08 -30.41 12.67
C ARG A 6 0.82 -29.22 12.90
N SER A 7 2.08 -29.35 12.49
CA SER A 7 3.08 -28.28 12.54
C SER A 7 2.41 -26.98 12.19
N ALA A 8 2.36 -26.08 13.17
CA ALA A 8 2.11 -24.69 12.94
C ALA A 8 2.96 -24.34 11.71
N ARG A 9 2.28 -23.93 10.64
CA ARG A 9 2.94 -23.29 9.51
C ARG A 9 3.69 -22.13 10.16
N THR A 10 4.99 -22.32 10.38
CA THR A 10 5.91 -21.23 10.62
C THR A 10 5.72 -20.34 9.41
N ASP A 11 4.99 -19.25 9.59
CA ASP A 11 4.98 -18.15 8.66
C ASP A 11 6.40 -17.55 8.73
N GLU A 12 7.38 -18.27 8.18
CA GLU A 12 8.64 -17.73 7.66
C GLU A 12 8.33 -16.92 6.39
N SER A 13 7.33 -16.06 6.52
CA SER A 13 6.90 -15.06 5.57
C SER A 13 6.34 -13.91 6.39
N ALA A 14 7.10 -13.51 7.43
CA ALA A 14 7.35 -12.08 7.63
C ALA A 14 7.88 -11.55 6.30
N ARG A 15 6.94 -11.30 5.39
CA ARG A 15 7.15 -10.87 4.01
C ARG A 15 8.10 -9.72 4.18
N THR A 16 9.35 -9.89 3.74
CA THR A 16 10.29 -8.77 3.70
C THR A 16 9.67 -7.80 2.71
N GLN A 17 8.83 -6.91 3.22
CA GLN A 17 8.01 -6.02 2.44
C GLN A 17 8.97 -4.93 2.00
N ARG A 18 9.58 -5.14 0.84
CA ARG A 18 10.57 -4.20 0.31
C ARG A 18 9.87 -2.86 0.11
N PRO A 19 10.47 -1.75 0.57
CA PRO A 19 9.93 -0.44 0.29
C PRO A 19 9.84 -0.26 -1.23
N ARG A 20 8.65 0.10 -1.71
CA ARG A 20 8.40 0.31 -3.13
C ARG A 20 8.51 1.80 -3.41
N THR A 21 9.60 2.18 -4.08
CA THR A 21 9.89 3.58 -4.40
C THR A 21 9.64 3.84 -5.88
N SER A 22 9.02 4.98 -6.19
CA SER A 22 8.83 5.47 -7.56
C SER A 22 9.22 6.95 -7.62
N ALA A 23 9.90 7.36 -8.68
CA ALA A 23 10.34 8.73 -8.90
C ALA A 23 9.66 9.31 -10.14
N GLY A 24 9.13 10.53 -9.99
CA GLY A 24 8.67 11.37 -11.08
C GLY A 24 9.79 12.31 -11.56
N ASN A 25 9.42 13.46 -12.13
CA ASN A 25 10.41 14.40 -12.67
C ASN A 25 11.27 15.06 -11.58
N LEU A 26 10.62 15.72 -10.61
CA LEU A 26 11.30 16.43 -9.52
C LEU A 26 10.84 15.98 -8.13
N PHE A 27 10.13 14.86 -8.04
CA PHE A 27 9.63 14.31 -6.78
C PHE A 27 9.73 12.78 -6.79
N ALA A 28 9.71 12.17 -5.60
CA ALA A 28 9.70 10.73 -5.43
C ALA A 28 8.76 10.34 -4.29
N CYS A 29 8.24 9.12 -4.35
CA CYS A 29 7.36 8.54 -3.37
C CYS A 29 7.83 7.13 -3.02
N THR A 30 7.67 6.74 -1.75
CA THR A 30 7.95 5.39 -1.28
C THR A 30 6.79 4.86 -0.44
N VAL A 31 6.51 3.58 -0.61
CA VAL A 31 5.59 2.82 0.23
C VAL A 31 6.41 2.10 1.29
N LYS A 32 6.14 2.39 2.55
CA LYS A 32 6.74 1.71 3.71
C LYS A 32 6.06 0.35 3.95
N ALA A 33 6.70 -0.49 4.76
CA ALA A 33 6.19 -1.83 5.06
C ALA A 33 4.82 -1.80 5.78
N ASP A 34 4.51 -0.71 6.48
CA ASP A 34 3.24 -0.44 7.14
C ASP A 34 2.14 0.08 6.18
N GLY A 35 2.36 0.01 4.86
CA GLY A 35 1.43 0.50 3.84
C GLY A 35 1.39 2.03 3.70
N THR A 36 2.14 2.77 4.52
CA THR A 36 2.18 4.23 4.47
C THR A 36 2.96 4.70 3.24
N VAL A 37 2.39 5.68 2.51
CA VAL A 37 3.09 6.39 1.43
C VAL A 37 3.71 7.68 1.94
N ASN A 38 5.00 7.85 1.68
CA ASN A 38 5.73 9.10 1.90
C ASN A 38 6.26 9.64 0.57
N CYS A 39 6.13 10.94 0.33
CA CYS A 39 6.66 11.61 -0.85
C CYS A 39 7.57 12.79 -0.48
N TRP A 40 8.56 13.08 -1.32
CA TRP A 40 9.47 14.22 -1.20
C TRP A 40 9.84 14.78 -2.58
N GLY A 41 10.35 16.01 -2.61
CA GLY A 41 10.77 16.76 -3.79
C GLY A 41 9.83 17.91 -4.09
N ASP A 42 9.71 18.27 -5.37
CA ASP A 42 8.84 19.33 -5.85
C ASP A 42 7.39 19.10 -5.41
N ASN A 43 6.71 20.18 -5.07
CA ASN A 43 5.31 20.20 -4.69
C ASN A 43 4.52 21.35 -5.34
N SER A 44 5.09 21.96 -6.39
CA SER A 44 4.48 23.08 -7.11
C SER A 44 3.07 22.79 -7.66
N ARG A 45 2.67 21.52 -7.76
CA ARG A 45 1.36 21.06 -8.21
C ARG A 45 0.59 20.23 -7.18
N GLY A 46 1.10 20.13 -5.94
CA GLY A 46 0.51 19.28 -4.92
C GLY A 46 0.83 17.80 -5.08
N GLN A 47 1.86 17.44 -5.86
CA GLN A 47 2.22 16.05 -6.14
C GLN A 47 2.64 15.23 -4.90
N LEU A 48 2.94 15.89 -3.78
CA LEU A 48 3.25 15.21 -2.53
C LEU A 48 2.00 14.76 -1.76
N GLY A 49 0.81 15.19 -2.16
CA GLY A 49 -0.48 14.67 -1.67
C GLY A 49 -0.73 14.86 -0.17
N PHE A 50 -0.02 15.77 0.51
CA PHE A 50 -0.24 16.07 1.94
C PHE A 50 -1.26 17.20 2.19
N GLY A 51 -2.14 17.45 1.23
CA GLY A 51 -3.19 18.47 1.34
C GLY A 51 -2.73 19.93 1.17
N SER A 52 -1.50 20.16 0.69
CA SER A 52 -0.96 21.50 0.41
C SER A 52 -0.16 21.52 -0.89
N THR A 53 -0.20 22.64 -1.58
CA THR A 53 0.65 22.96 -2.76
C THR A 53 1.82 23.89 -2.39
N ALA A 54 2.24 23.88 -1.11
CA ALA A 54 3.40 24.63 -0.64
C ALA A 54 4.69 24.23 -1.39
N LEU A 55 5.78 24.99 -1.20
CA LEU A 55 7.09 24.75 -1.81
C LEU A 55 7.59 23.31 -1.60
N GLN A 56 8.57 22.91 -2.43
CA GLN A 56 9.22 21.60 -2.38
C GLN A 56 9.58 21.14 -0.96
N SER A 57 9.48 19.84 -0.69
CA SER A 57 9.93 19.25 0.57
C SER A 57 11.11 18.33 0.34
N LEU A 58 12.26 18.64 0.94
CA LEU A 58 13.43 17.75 0.86
C LEU A 58 13.36 16.59 1.86
N THR A 59 12.41 16.65 2.79
CA THR A 59 12.13 15.57 3.74
C THR A 59 10.89 14.79 3.31
N PRO A 60 10.85 13.46 3.51
CA PRO A 60 9.67 12.65 3.22
C PRO A 60 8.47 13.10 4.03
N VAL A 61 7.43 13.56 3.34
CA VAL A 61 6.14 13.95 3.93
C VAL A 61 5.15 12.82 3.71
N ARG A 62 4.35 12.53 4.74
CA ARG A 62 3.28 11.54 4.65
C ARG A 62 2.16 12.06 3.75
N VAL A 63 1.73 11.24 2.80
CA VAL A 63 0.57 11.55 1.96
C VAL A 63 -0.70 11.49 2.82
N SER A 64 -1.53 12.54 2.78
CA SER A 64 -2.71 12.67 3.66
C SER A 64 -3.90 11.84 3.19
N ASP A 65 -4.03 11.63 1.88
CA ASP A 65 -5.15 10.90 1.26
C ASP A 65 -4.95 9.37 1.22
N SER A 66 -3.82 8.86 1.74
CA SER A 66 -3.56 7.42 1.79
C SER A 66 -4.53 6.69 2.73
N GLY A 67 -5.36 7.41 3.50
CA GLY A 67 -6.51 6.88 4.25
C GLY A 67 -6.17 5.83 5.30
N GLY A 68 -4.90 5.67 5.68
CA GLY A 68 -4.44 4.57 6.53
C GLY A 68 -4.45 3.21 5.83
N VAL A 69 -4.34 3.19 4.51
CA VAL A 69 -4.62 2.00 3.71
C VAL A 69 -3.33 1.34 3.30
N ASP A 70 -3.33 0.00 3.36
CA ASP A 70 -2.28 -0.93 2.96
C ASP A 70 -1.88 -0.79 1.50
N THR A 71 -1.29 0.33 1.13
CA THR A 71 -0.89 0.62 -0.23
C THR A 71 0.11 -0.44 -0.69
N VAL A 72 -0.13 -1.04 -1.85
CA VAL A 72 0.69 -2.14 -2.36
C VAL A 72 1.75 -1.63 -3.33
N SER A 73 1.47 -0.55 -4.07
CA SER A 73 2.43 0.05 -4.98
C SER A 73 2.14 1.53 -5.22
N VAL A 74 3.18 2.26 -5.63
CA VAL A 74 3.08 3.65 -6.07
C VAL A 74 3.77 3.81 -7.42
N SER A 75 3.19 4.62 -8.29
CA SER A 75 3.75 5.02 -9.59
C SER A 75 3.71 6.54 -9.69
N ALA A 76 4.88 7.17 -9.83
CA ALA A 76 5.03 8.61 -10.00
C ALA A 76 5.20 8.95 -11.49
N GLY A 77 4.36 9.85 -11.99
CA GLY A 77 4.45 10.45 -13.32
C GLY A 77 5.16 11.80 -13.29
N PHE A 78 4.95 12.63 -14.31
CA PHE A 78 5.63 13.93 -14.41
C PHE A 78 5.24 14.92 -13.31
N ARG A 79 3.94 14.96 -12.96
CA ARG A 79 3.34 15.94 -12.02
C ARG A 79 2.24 15.31 -11.15
N HIS A 80 2.15 13.98 -11.13
CA HIS A 80 1.10 13.24 -10.44
C HIS A 80 1.65 11.90 -9.95
N ALA A 81 1.01 11.31 -8.94
CA ALA A 81 1.29 9.95 -8.49
C ALA A 81 -0.01 9.15 -8.41
N CYS A 82 0.08 7.87 -8.69
CA CYS A 82 -1.00 6.90 -8.52
C CYS A 82 -0.54 5.81 -7.57
N CYS A 83 -1.48 5.24 -6.80
CA CYS A 83 -1.19 4.13 -5.93
C CYS A 83 -2.21 3.01 -6.13
N THR A 84 -1.80 1.77 -5.90
CA THR A 84 -2.70 0.62 -5.90
C THR A 84 -2.97 0.14 -4.48
N ARG A 85 -4.22 -0.22 -4.24
CA ARG A 85 -4.68 -0.79 -2.97
C ARG A 85 -4.89 -2.29 -3.17
N PRO A 86 -4.81 -3.10 -2.11
CA PRO A 86 -5.23 -4.48 -2.20
C PRO A 86 -6.73 -4.45 -2.51
N ALA A 87 -7.20 -5.34 -3.39
CA ALA A 87 -8.62 -5.59 -3.45
C ALA A 87 -9.03 -6.12 -2.08
N GLU A 88 -9.97 -5.47 -1.39
CA GLU A 88 -10.57 -6.08 -0.22
C GLU A 88 -11.13 -7.44 -0.66
N PRO A 89 -10.86 -8.53 0.09
CA PRO A 89 -11.58 -9.77 -0.15
C PRO A 89 -13.07 -9.43 -0.01
N SER A 90 -13.81 -9.55 -1.11
CA SER A 90 -15.25 -9.31 -1.14
C SER A 90 -15.90 -9.97 0.09
N PRO A 91 -16.80 -9.30 0.82
CA PRO A 91 -17.62 -9.97 1.81
C PRO A 91 -18.33 -11.10 1.07
N ILE A 92 -17.97 -12.33 1.45
CA ILE A 92 -18.60 -13.61 1.11
C ILE A 92 -19.89 -13.40 0.30
N ASP A 93 -19.81 -13.64 -1.00
CA ASP A 93 -21.01 -13.68 -1.84
C ASP A 93 -21.96 -14.67 -1.19
N HIS A 94 -23.13 -14.20 -0.74
CA HIS A 94 -24.10 -15.02 -0.03
C HIS A 94 -24.68 -16.15 -0.92
N ASN A 95 -24.24 -16.26 -2.17
CA ASN A 95 -24.64 -17.26 -3.13
C ASN A 95 -23.94 -18.64 -2.98
N ASP A 96 -22.97 -18.80 -2.08
CA ASP A 96 -22.32 -20.11 -1.84
C ASP A 96 -23.07 -21.04 -0.86
N LEU A 97 -24.23 -20.64 -0.31
CA LEU A 97 -25.01 -21.47 0.61
C LEU A 97 -25.99 -22.46 -0.05
N ILE A 98 -26.08 -22.52 -1.39
CA ILE A 98 -27.05 -23.41 -2.11
C ILE A 98 -26.34 -24.51 -2.93
N ARG A 99 -25.27 -25.12 -2.43
CA ARG A 99 -24.67 -26.31 -3.08
C ARG A 99 -24.25 -27.41 -2.10
N GLY A 100 -25.07 -27.69 -1.08
CA GLY A 100 -24.73 -28.66 -0.03
C GLY A 100 -25.88 -29.53 0.50
N SER A 101 -26.94 -29.78 -0.27
CA SER A 101 -27.97 -30.75 0.15
C SER A 101 -28.60 -31.47 -1.06
N GLN A 102 -27.86 -32.42 -1.66
CA GLN A 102 -28.39 -33.60 -2.34
C GLN A 102 -27.42 -34.76 -2.13
#